data_AF-A0A7J6U905-F1
#
_entry.id   AF-A0A7J6U905-F1
#
_cell.length_a   1.000
_cell.length_b   1.000
_cell.length_c   1.000
_cell.angle_alpha   90.00
_cell.angle_beta   90.00
_cell.angle_gamma   90.00
#
_symmetry.space_group_name_H-M   'P 1'
#
loop_
_entity.id
_entity.type
_entity.pdbx_description
1 polymer ?
#
loop_
_entity_poly.entity_id
_entity_poly.type
_entity_poly.pdbx_seq_one_letter_code
_entity_poly.pdbx_strand_id
1 'polypeptide(L)'
;MQLVSSGGDGLVRLWHIRTSECAAVLEGHDDRVWSMDANASSSCLVTGGADSKLLLWEDCTSEEKEKAQQASAEAAQRDTRIQMLLLQGKHKEALDLALKLRRPGLMKTVLEDHAWKS
;
A
#
# COMPACT_ATOMS: atom_id res chain seq x y z
N MET A 1 -16.39 -9.16 -6.02
CA MET A 1 -16.54 -9.25 -7.47
C MET A 1 -16.11 -7.91 -8.06
N GLN A 2 -15.16 -7.94 -8.99
CA GLN A 2 -14.70 -6.75 -9.71
C GLN A 2 -15.28 -6.80 -11.12
N LEU A 3 -15.62 -5.64 -11.67
CA LEU A 3 -16.12 -5.50 -13.04
C LEU A 3 -15.24 -4.51 -13.77
N VAL A 4 -14.90 -4.83 -15.02
CA VAL A 4 -14.23 -3.91 -15.92
C VAL A 4 -15.24 -3.44 -16.96
N SER A 5 -15.26 -2.14 -17.23
CA SER A 5 -16.07 -1.54 -18.28
C SER A 5 -15.19 -0.67 -19.17
N SER A 6 -15.31 -0.81 -20.48
CA SER A 6 -14.68 0.07 -21.46
C SER A 6 -15.71 1.03 -22.05
N GLY A 7 -15.30 2.27 -22.31
CA GLY A 7 -16.15 3.28 -22.91
C GLY A 7 -15.67 3.74 -24.29
N GLY A 8 -16.57 4.39 -25.03
CA GLY A 8 -16.25 5.09 -26.28
C GLY A 8 -15.49 6.40 -26.07
N ASP A 9 -15.19 6.74 -24.83
CA ASP A 9 -14.32 7.83 -24.39
C ASP A 9 -12.84 7.41 -24.34
N GLY A 10 -12.50 6.15 -24.68
CA GLY A 10 -11.13 5.61 -24.60
C GLY A 10 -10.73 5.20 -23.18
N LEU A 11 -11.64 5.32 -22.22
CA LEU A 11 -11.38 5.05 -20.81
C LEU A 11 -11.84 3.65 -20.44
N VAL A 12 -11.00 2.96 -19.67
CA VAL A 12 -11.31 1.65 -19.08
C VAL A 12 -11.45 1.84 -17.59
N ARG A 13 -12.58 1.44 -17.02
CA ARG A 13 -12.89 1.66 -15.59
C ARG A 13 -13.01 0.33 -14.87
N LEU A 14 -12.38 0.24 -13.71
CA LEU A 14 -12.47 -0.88 -12.79
C LEU A 14 -13.44 -0.53 -11.66
N TRP A 15 -14.41 -1.40 -11.43
CA TRP A 15 -15.45 -1.24 -10.43
C TRP A 15 -15.39 -2.34 -9.40
N HIS A 16 -15.60 -1.98 -8.13
CA HIS A 16 -15.81 -2.96 -7.08
C HIS A 16 -17.31 -3.11 -6.81
N ILE A 17 -17.93 -4.18 -7.30
CA ILE A 17 -19.40 -4.35 -7.24
C ILE A 17 -19.90 -4.31 -5.79
N ARG A 18 -19.12 -4.87 -4.85
CA ARG A 18 -19.53 -4.97 -3.45
C ARG A 18 -19.59 -3.61 -2.74
N THR A 19 -18.72 -2.66 -3.11
CA THR A 19 -18.74 -1.31 -2.53
C THR A 19 -19.41 -0.30 -3.47
N SER A 20 -19.72 -0.70 -4.71
CA SER A 20 -20.26 0.17 -5.78
C SER A 20 -19.37 1.38 -6.07
N GLU A 21 -18.06 1.23 -5.83
CA GLU A 21 -17.07 2.29 -6.03
C GLU A 21 -16.25 2.02 -7.29
N CYS A 22 -15.87 3.10 -7.97
CA CYS A 22 -14.86 3.06 -9.02
C CYS A 22 -13.49 2.93 -8.35
N ALA A 23 -12.86 1.76 -8.51
CA ALA A 23 -11.57 1.45 -7.91
C ALA A 23 -10.42 2.11 -8.67
N ALA A 24 -10.51 2.16 -10.01
CA ALA A 24 -9.49 2.76 -10.85
C ALA A 24 -10.06 3.19 -12.21
N VAL A 25 -9.47 4.23 -12.78
CA VAL A 25 -9.66 4.64 -14.17
C VAL A 25 -8.31 4.44 -14.87
N LEU A 26 -8.32 3.60 -15.89
CA LEU A 26 -7.16 3.25 -16.71
C LEU A 26 -7.24 4.08 -17.99
N GLU A 27 -6.34 5.06 -18.07
CA GLU A 27 -6.19 5.94 -19.23
C GLU A 27 -4.97 5.47 -20.04
N GLY A 28 -5.16 5.20 -21.33
CA GLY A 28 -4.08 4.70 -22.17
C GLY A 28 -4.44 4.59 -23.64
N HIS A 29 -5.72 4.42 -23.96
CA HIS A 29 -6.20 4.50 -25.34
C HIS A 29 -6.49 5.95 -25.73
N ASP A 30 -6.05 6.33 -26.93
CA ASP A 30 -6.30 7.67 -27.49
C ASP A 30 -7.67 7.75 -28.19
N ASP A 31 -8.33 6.61 -28.40
CA ASP A 31 -9.63 6.50 -29.07
C ASP A 31 -10.47 5.35 -28.46
N ARG A 32 -11.67 5.13 -29.00
CA ARG A 32 -12.65 4.12 -28.57
C ARG A 32 -12.04 2.74 -28.39
N VAL A 33 -12.32 2.14 -27.24
CA VAL A 33 -12.00 0.74 -26.96
C VAL A 33 -13.09 -0.15 -27.53
N TRP A 34 -12.71 -1.07 -28.41
CA TRP A 34 -13.65 -1.96 -29.11
C TRP A 34 -13.65 -3.38 -28.56
N SER A 35 -12.53 -3.81 -27.98
CA SER A 35 -12.37 -5.16 -27.47
C SER A 35 -11.72 -5.12 -26.08
N MET A 36 -12.20 -5.97 -25.19
CA MET A 36 -11.48 -6.31 -23.97
C MET A 36 -11.56 -7.81 -23.75
N ASP A 37 -10.49 -8.38 -23.21
CA ASP A 37 -10.47 -9.75 -22.72
C ASP A 37 -9.73 -9.83 -21.39
N ALA A 38 -10.21 -10.65 -20.47
CA ALA A 38 -9.65 -10.79 -19.14
C ALA A 38 -9.25 -12.25 -18.90
N ASN A 39 -8.07 -12.47 -18.31
CA ASN A 39 -7.68 -13.80 -17.89
C ASN A 39 -8.63 -14.31 -16.80
N ALA A 40 -8.93 -15.61 -16.78
CA ALA A 40 -9.71 -16.27 -15.74
C ALA A 40 -9.13 -16.07 -14.33
N SER A 41 -7.81 -15.87 -14.21
CA SER A 41 -7.16 -15.50 -12.95
C SER A 41 -7.38 -14.04 -12.53
N SER A 42 -8.00 -13.22 -13.39
CA SER A 42 -8.18 -11.76 -13.22
C SER A 42 -6.89 -10.97 -13.02
N SER A 43 -5.72 -11.58 -13.27
CA SER A 43 -4.42 -10.96 -13.07
C SER A 43 -3.98 -10.08 -14.24
N CYS A 44 -4.57 -10.32 -15.42
CA CYS A 44 -4.24 -9.62 -16.66
C CYS A 44 -5.52 -9.30 -17.43
N LEU A 45 -5.60 -8.08 -17.95
CA LEU A 45 -6.65 -7.58 -18.82
C LEU A 45 -5.99 -7.05 -20.10
N VAL A 46 -6.51 -7.43 -21.26
CA VAL A 46 -6.10 -6.89 -22.55
C VAL A 46 -7.21 -6.01 -23.09
N THR A 47 -6.88 -4.82 -23.56
CA THR A 47 -7.81 -3.92 -24.22
C THR A 47 -7.30 -3.52 -25.60
N GLY A 48 -8.20 -3.49 -26.57
CA GLY A 48 -7.90 -3.12 -27.96
C GLY A 48 -8.74 -1.94 -28.41
N GLY A 49 -8.07 -0.89 -28.88
CA GLY A 49 -8.68 0.37 -29.30
C GLY A 49 -8.66 0.61 -30.81
N ALA A 50 -9.41 1.61 -31.24
CA ALA A 50 -9.42 2.09 -32.62
C ALA A 50 -8.11 2.82 -32.99
N ASP A 51 -7.32 3.20 -31.98
CA ASP A 51 -5.99 3.78 -32.06
C ASP A 51 -4.91 2.80 -32.55
N SER A 52 -5.30 1.58 -32.95
CA SER A 52 -4.42 0.49 -33.35
C SER A 52 -3.46 0.04 -32.24
N LYS A 53 -3.74 0.37 -30.99
CA LYS A 53 -2.98 -0.06 -29.82
C LYS A 53 -3.69 -1.21 -29.11
N LEU A 54 -2.87 -2.15 -28.64
CA LEU A 54 -3.28 -3.17 -27.69
C LEU A 54 -2.58 -2.86 -26.37
N LEU A 55 -3.35 -2.63 -25.32
CA LEU A 55 -2.84 -2.38 -23.98
C LEU A 55 -3.03 -3.63 -23.12
N LEU A 56 -1.95 -4.06 -22.49
CA LEU A 56 -1.95 -5.09 -21.47
C LEU A 56 -1.91 -4.41 -20.11
N TRP A 57 -2.90 -4.70 -19.29
CA TRP A 57 -3.01 -4.23 -17.92
C TRP A 57 -2.75 -5.40 -16.99
N GLU A 58 -1.73 -5.27 -16.15
CA GLU A 58 -1.41 -6.24 -15.10
C GLU A 58 -1.83 -5.71 -13.73
N ASP A 59 -2.37 -6.58 -12.89
CA ASP A 59 -2.81 -6.20 -11.55
C ASP A 59 -1.61 -6.11 -10.58
N CYS A 60 -1.00 -4.92 -10.49
CA CYS A 60 0.07 -4.64 -9.53
C CYS A 60 -0.44 -4.39 -8.11
N THR A 61 -1.77 -4.41 -7.88
CA THR A 61 -2.36 -4.08 -6.57
C THR A 61 -1.90 -5.05 -5.48
N SER A 62 -1.53 -6.28 -5.85
CA SER A 62 -0.99 -7.27 -4.90
C SER A 62 0.37 -6.83 -4.35
N GLU A 63 1.27 -6.39 -5.22
CA GLU A 63 2.62 -5.97 -4.83
C GLU A 63 2.61 -4.69 -3.99
N GLU A 64 1.76 -3.72 -4.34
CA GLU A 64 1.64 -2.48 -3.57
C GLU A 64 1.04 -2.72 -2.19
N LYS A 65 0.04 -3.61 -2.07
CA LYS A 65 -0.51 -4.00 -0.77
C LYS A 65 0.50 -4.74 0.08
N GLU A 66 1.29 -5.65 -0.50
CA GLU A 66 2.34 -6.34 0.23
C GLU A 66 3.43 -5.38 0.71
N LYS A 67 3.88 -4.45 -0.13
CA LYS A 67 4.85 -3.42 0.26
C LYS A 67 4.29 -2.49 1.35
N ALA A 68 3.02 -2.10 1.27
CA ALA A 68 2.36 -1.28 2.30
C ALA A 68 2.15 -2.04 3.62
N GLN A 69 1.82 -3.33 3.55
CA GLN A 69 1.71 -4.22 4.70
C GLN A 69 3.07 -4.49 5.33
N GLN A 70 4.11 -4.68 4.53
CA GLN A 70 5.48 -4.82 5.03
C GLN A 70 5.98 -3.52 5.67
N ALA A 71 5.78 -2.37 5.02
CA ALA A 71 6.16 -1.08 5.60
C ALA A 71 5.44 -0.79 6.93
N SER A 72 4.14 -1.12 7.02
CA SER A 72 3.39 -0.98 8.27
C SER A 72 3.74 -2.04 9.32
N ALA A 73 3.99 -3.29 8.93
CA ALA A 73 4.46 -4.36 9.82
C ALA A 73 5.85 -4.07 10.38
N GLU A 74 6.77 -3.59 9.55
CA GLU A 74 8.10 -3.18 10.02
C GLU A 74 8.01 -1.96 10.93
N ALA A 75 7.12 -1.00 10.67
CA ALA A 75 6.89 0.12 11.58
C ALA A 75 6.34 -0.36 12.94
N ALA A 76 5.43 -1.33 12.95
CA ALA A 76 4.89 -1.93 14.18
C ALA A 76 5.95 -2.75 14.94
N GLN A 77 6.82 -3.48 14.22
CA GLN A 77 7.95 -4.22 14.80
C GLN A 77 8.98 -3.28 15.43
N ARG A 78 9.24 -2.11 14.82
CA ARG A 78 10.17 -1.09 15.34
C ARG A 78 9.67 -0.48 16.66
N ASP A 79 8.36 -0.30 16.80
CA ASP A 79 7.75 0.27 18.01
C ASP A 79 7.74 -0.72 19.17
N THR A 80 7.50 -2.00 18.87
CA THR A 80 7.56 -3.09 19.84
C THR A 80 8.98 -3.27 20.41
N ARG A 81 10.01 -3.01 19.60
CA ARG A 81 11.41 -3.23 20.00
C ARG A 81 11.87 -2.28 21.11
N ILE A 82 11.45 -1.00 21.08
CA ILE A 82 11.78 -0.04 22.14
C ILE A 82 11.10 -0.46 23.44
N GLN A 83 9.83 -0.87 23.38
CA GLN A 83 9.09 -1.34 24.56
C GLN A 83 9.72 -2.59 25.19
N MET A 84 10.19 -3.53 24.36
CA MET A 84 10.92 -4.70 24.83
C MET A 84 12.25 -4.34 25.51
N LEU A 85 12.97 -3.34 25.01
CA LEU A 85 14.22 -2.85 25.62
C LEU A 85 13.98 -2.10 26.94
N LEU A 86 12.85 -1.41 27.08
CA LEU A 86 12.43 -0.78 28.34
C LEU A 86 12.10 -1.82 29.41
N LEU A 87 11.41 -2.92 29.04
CA LEU A 87 11.16 -4.04 29.93
C LEU A 87 12.44 -4.77 30.37
N GLN A 88 13.48 -4.75 29.53
CA GLN A 88 14.80 -5.30 29.85
C GLN A 88 15.68 -4.35 30.69
N GLY A 89 15.19 -3.16 31.07
CA GLY A 89 15.92 -2.18 31.87
C GLY A 89 17.09 -1.52 31.12
N LYS A 90 17.17 -1.68 29.80
CA LYS A 90 18.26 -1.14 28.97
C LYS A 90 17.93 0.25 28.46
N HIS A 91 17.83 1.20 29.39
CA HIS A 91 17.41 2.58 29.08
C HIS A 91 18.36 3.30 28.10
N LYS A 92 19.67 3.00 28.13
CA LYS A 92 20.67 3.60 27.23
C LYS A 92 20.51 3.16 25.77
N GLU A 93 20.28 1.87 25.52
CA GLU A 93 20.05 1.32 24.18
C GLU A 93 18.69 1.82 23.63
N ALA A 94 17.68 1.93 24.49
CA ALA A 94 16.38 2.50 24.11
C ALA A 94 16.48 4.00 23.74
N LEU A 95 17.28 4.79 24.47
CA LEU A 95 17.54 6.21 24.19
C LEU A 95 18.29 6.42 22.86
N ASP A 96 19.33 5.63 22.60
CA ASP A 96 20.08 5.67 21.33
C ASP A 96 19.18 5.30 20.14
N LEU A 97 18.33 4.29 20.30
CA LEU A 97 17.38 3.90 19.26
C LEU A 97 16.30 4.98 19.03
N ALA A 98 15.77 5.59 20.10
CA ALA A 98 14.79 6.68 20.02
C ALA A 98 15.36 7.95 19.36
N LEU A 99 16.63 8.26 19.62
CA LEU A 99 17.40 9.33 18.94
C LEU A 99 17.53 9.05 17.45
N LYS A 100 17.97 7.84 17.08
CA LYS A 100 18.10 7.42 15.67
C LYS A 100 16.77 7.45 14.93
N LEU A 101 15.67 7.14 15.61
CA LEU A 101 14.32 7.15 15.05
C LEU A 101 13.65 8.53 15.09
N ARG A 102 14.31 9.55 15.67
CA ARG A 102 13.84 10.95 15.74
C ARG A 102 12.42 11.09 16.32
N ARG A 103 12.08 10.31 17.35
CA ARG A 103 10.74 10.29 17.98
C ARG A 103 10.75 10.93 19.37
N PRO A 104 10.41 12.23 19.49
CA PRO A 104 10.52 12.97 20.76
C PRO A 104 9.50 12.53 21.82
N GLY A 105 8.31 12.07 21.43
CA GLY A 105 7.27 11.63 22.38
C GLY A 105 7.68 10.41 23.21
N LEU A 106 8.48 9.52 22.62
CA LEU A 106 8.99 8.31 23.28
C LEU A 106 10.26 8.57 24.10
N MET A 107 11.03 9.62 23.79
CA MET A 107 12.15 10.03 24.64
C MET A 107 11.69 10.51 26.01
N LYS A 108 10.58 11.25 26.04
CA LYS A 108 9.97 11.74 27.28
C LYS A 108 9.62 10.58 28.21
N THR A 109 9.05 9.50 27.69
CA THR A 109 8.67 8.33 28.50
C THR A 109 9.89 7.58 29.06
N VAL A 110 11.00 7.49 28.30
CA VAL A 110 12.24 6.86 28.81
C VAL A 110 12.88 7.70 29.91
N LEU A 111 12.86 9.03 29.77
CA LEU A 111 13.41 9.95 30.77
C LEU A 111 12.55 9.97 32.05
N GLU A 112 11.22 9.92 31.93
CA GLU A 112 10.31 9.84 33.07
C GLU A 112 10.48 8.51 33.83
N ASP A 113 10.59 7.37 33.15
CA ASP A 113 10.79 6.06 33.81
C ASP A 113 12.16 5.96 34.50
N HIS A 114 13.21 6.55 33.91
CA HIS A 114 14.53 6.62 34.53
C HIS A 114 14.54 7.54 35.77
N ALA A 115 13.81 8.64 35.73
CA ALA A 115 13.74 9.60 36.83
C ALA A 115 13.04 9.04 38.09
N TRP A 116 12.15 8.06 37.94
CA TRP A 116 11.47 7.41 39.07
C TRP A 116 12.25 6.26 39.72
N LYS A 117 13.32 5.77 39.08
CA LYS A 117 14.12 4.61 39.54
C LYS A 117 15.48 4.98 40.17
N SER A 118 15.86 6.26 40.15
CA SER A 118 17.13 6.76 40.72
C SER A 118 16.89 7.58 41.98
#